data_AF-A0A8C7SWP8-F1
#
_entry.id   AF-A0A8C7SWP8-F1
#
_cell.length_a   1.000
_cell.length_b   1.000
_cell.length_c   1.000
_cell.angle_alpha   90.00
_cell.angle_beta   90.00
_cell.angle_gamma   90.00
#
_symmetry.space_group_name_H-M   'P 1'
#
loop_
_entity.id
_entity.type
_entity.pdbx_description
1 polymer ?
#
loop_
_entity_poly.entity_id
_entity_poly.type
_entity_poly.pdbx_seq_one_letter_code
_entity_poly.pdbx_strand_id
1 'polypeptide(L)'
;MRCDGSPDPSVQQEINTFINLWCEDPEVQIKPILKECALALRLLEELEGMLKDQPEPADALRYQETLLSIQTLIQSKLDHSTEEILKWANAHSDIETGNMQTVVQDDIITLCLWANLNKNPRFKGFQFEEVGLGFELPKQLAVSDVAVRILHTHYDHLSHLANLKSQNPNRMSLGLGTREELLLEGATPGDSTPTPMDPVIDSYEGQVVDLQQYTPLGGVFYCDVFRLPPQSQQLNGWEMRELLDTGLQPFPYPTEQTQIQGSASMKLEDSGVLTSPPVGVTVTLPDSVLFLEDPQVARWDPEGQHWKTDCISETSYDQAERKISFKMDSFYAFTLLQDSYANMPFQSWELRPLGQDSALLTITAALTEVSITIKGSKCMLQSDQERGLNHILGQWMSPSGLQKAMVSAGVNIFVNQYSDKYVSVNAKDPLIEHAVYEQMALLSSAFAFSWSQWNTQCGHERLVLQVCEHLDPVPVREDSWCVYLLGARRSQRLRIKEHSEAFSPELDPGSEFHSTFLHMLRDGMSPAGQERRSHHLFVDAVHRLLRATRPLTYS
;
A
#
# COMPACT_ATOMS: atom_id res chain seq x y z
N MET A 1 -5.78 27.32 -13.40
CA MET A 1 -4.91 26.30 -13.99
C MET A 1 -3.51 26.59 -13.53
N ARG A 2 -2.78 25.58 -13.06
CA ARG A 2 -1.35 25.70 -12.74
C ARG A 2 -0.54 25.86 -14.02
N CYS A 3 0.72 26.30 -13.88
CA CYS A 3 1.59 26.60 -15.03
C CYS A 3 1.92 25.36 -15.88
N ASP A 4 1.74 24.16 -15.34
CA ASP A 4 1.94 22.87 -16.00
C ASP A 4 0.68 22.33 -16.69
N GLY A 5 -0.42 23.08 -16.66
CA GLY A 5 -1.70 22.65 -17.24
C GLY A 5 -2.55 21.78 -16.31
N SER A 6 -2.11 21.48 -15.09
CA SER A 6 -2.94 20.76 -14.12
C SER A 6 -3.98 21.70 -13.47
N PRO A 7 -5.21 21.22 -13.19
CA PRO A 7 -6.18 22.00 -12.43
C PRO A 7 -5.79 22.05 -10.95
N ASP A 8 -6.10 23.16 -10.28
CA ASP A 8 -5.98 23.22 -8.81
C ASP A 8 -7.07 22.35 -8.16
N PRO A 9 -6.73 21.36 -7.31
CA PRO A 9 -7.72 20.47 -6.68
C PRO A 9 -8.68 21.22 -5.74
N SER A 10 -8.31 22.43 -5.28
CA SER A 10 -9.18 23.28 -4.45
C SER A 10 -10.18 24.10 -5.26
N VAL A 11 -10.07 24.14 -6.59
CA VAL A 11 -10.89 24.97 -7.48
C VAL A 11 -11.71 24.10 -8.43
N GLN A 12 -12.94 23.76 -8.02
CA GLN A 12 -13.84 22.88 -8.79
C GLN A 12 -14.07 23.32 -10.24
N GLN A 13 -14.12 24.63 -10.49
CA GLN A 13 -14.31 25.15 -11.86
C GLN A 13 -13.16 24.75 -12.79
N GLU A 14 -11.92 24.70 -12.28
CA GLU A 14 -10.77 24.27 -13.06
C GLU A 14 -10.84 22.79 -13.37
N ILE A 15 -11.22 21.96 -12.38
CA ILE A 15 -11.40 20.52 -12.57
C ILE A 15 -12.47 20.22 -13.61
N ASN A 16 -13.63 20.87 -13.52
CA ASN A 16 -14.72 20.69 -14.48
C ASN A 16 -14.31 21.14 -15.89
N THR A 17 -13.53 22.22 -15.99
CA THR A 17 -13.00 22.70 -17.27
C THR A 17 -12.03 21.69 -17.86
N PHE A 18 -11.11 21.15 -17.05
CA PHE A 18 -10.18 20.09 -17.45
C PHE A 18 -10.93 18.84 -17.95
N ILE A 19 -11.89 18.32 -17.17
CA ILE A 19 -12.69 17.14 -17.54
C ILE A 19 -13.42 17.36 -18.86
N ASN A 20 -14.11 18.50 -19.03
CA ASN A 20 -14.88 18.76 -20.24
C ASN A 20 -13.99 18.92 -21.48
N LEU A 21 -12.90 19.69 -21.37
CA LEU A 21 -11.96 19.88 -22.48
C LEU A 21 -11.32 18.56 -22.89
N TRP A 22 -10.91 17.75 -21.93
CA TRP A 22 -10.28 16.46 -22.24
C TRP A 22 -11.30 15.46 -22.79
N CYS A 23 -12.53 15.44 -22.28
CA CYS A 23 -13.61 14.61 -22.83
C CYS A 23 -13.85 14.89 -24.32
N GLU A 24 -13.89 16.17 -24.72
CA GLU A 24 -14.13 16.60 -26.10
C GLU A 24 -12.91 16.48 -27.03
N ASP A 25 -11.70 16.23 -26.48
CA ASP A 25 -10.47 16.10 -27.26
C ASP A 25 -10.50 14.85 -28.18
N PRO A 26 -10.42 15.01 -29.52
CA PRO A 26 -10.42 13.89 -30.46
C PRO A 26 -9.07 13.16 -30.58
N GLU A 27 -8.04 13.54 -29.81
CA GLU A 27 -6.76 12.83 -29.80
C GLU A 27 -6.97 11.35 -29.46
N VAL A 28 -6.23 10.50 -30.18
CA VAL A 28 -6.26 9.03 -30.08
C VAL A 28 -4.87 8.43 -29.99
N GLN A 29 -3.82 9.24 -30.21
CA GLN A 29 -2.45 8.80 -30.07
C GLN A 29 -2.14 8.56 -28.60
N ILE A 30 -1.65 7.37 -28.32
CA ILE A 30 -1.41 6.91 -26.95
C ILE A 30 -0.39 7.76 -26.19
N LYS A 31 0.65 8.28 -26.84
CA LYS A 31 1.70 9.05 -26.15
C LYS A 31 1.18 10.35 -25.52
N PRO A 32 0.48 11.24 -26.26
CA PRO A 32 -0.23 12.37 -25.64
C PRO A 32 -1.22 11.96 -24.55
N ILE A 33 -1.97 10.88 -24.78
CA ILE A 33 -3.00 10.43 -23.84
C ILE A 33 -2.40 9.94 -22.53
N LEU A 34 -1.28 9.20 -22.55
CA LEU A 34 -0.58 8.81 -21.32
C LEU A 34 -0.13 10.02 -20.50
N LYS A 35 0.28 11.12 -21.13
CA LYS A 35 0.65 12.36 -20.42
C LYS A 35 -0.54 13.03 -19.75
N GLU A 36 -1.68 13.10 -20.42
CA GLU A 36 -2.91 13.64 -19.82
C GLU A 36 -3.45 12.72 -18.72
N CYS A 37 -3.41 11.40 -18.92
CA CYS A 37 -3.69 10.42 -17.86
C CYS A 37 -2.75 10.60 -16.67
N ALA A 38 -1.48 10.93 -16.91
CA ALA A 38 -0.53 11.18 -15.85
C ALA A 38 -0.91 12.40 -15.00
N LEU A 39 -1.30 13.50 -15.63
CA LEU A 39 -1.82 14.68 -14.94
C LEU A 39 -3.11 14.37 -14.16
N ALA A 40 -4.00 13.60 -14.75
CA ALA A 40 -5.26 13.21 -14.13
C ALA A 40 -5.06 12.30 -12.90
N LEU A 41 -4.14 11.34 -12.95
CA LEU A 41 -3.81 10.48 -11.80
C LEU A 41 -3.17 11.28 -10.65
N ARG A 42 -2.32 12.27 -10.92
CA ARG A 42 -1.79 13.18 -9.89
C ARG A 42 -2.91 14.00 -9.23
N LEU A 43 -3.89 14.44 -10.02
CA LEU A 43 -5.07 15.12 -9.50
C LEU A 43 -5.91 14.20 -8.59
N LEU A 44 -6.06 12.91 -8.94
CA LEU A 44 -6.71 11.94 -8.06
C LEU A 44 -5.98 11.83 -6.71
N GLU A 45 -4.65 11.72 -6.73
CA GLU A 45 -3.84 11.66 -5.51
C GLU A 45 -4.01 12.90 -4.62
N GLU A 46 -4.02 14.09 -5.20
CA GLU A 46 -4.25 15.34 -4.46
C GLU A 46 -5.66 15.38 -3.84
N LEU A 47 -6.70 15.00 -4.60
CA LEU A 47 -8.08 14.95 -4.13
C LEU A 47 -8.29 13.92 -3.01
N GLU A 48 -7.64 12.75 -3.11
CA GLU A 48 -7.64 11.76 -2.04
C GLU A 48 -6.93 12.27 -0.77
N GLY A 49 -5.84 13.03 -0.95
CA GLY A 49 -5.18 13.75 0.14
C GLY A 49 -6.16 14.66 0.88
N MET A 50 -6.94 15.45 0.13
CA MET A 50 -7.96 16.33 0.71
C MET A 50 -9.09 15.58 1.40
N LEU A 51 -9.48 14.40 0.91
CA LEU A 51 -10.47 13.55 1.57
C LEU A 51 -9.97 13.01 2.92
N LYS A 52 -8.67 12.72 3.05
CA LYS A 52 -8.06 12.27 4.31
C LYS A 52 -8.06 13.34 5.39
N ASP A 53 -8.10 14.62 5.01
CA ASP A 53 -8.19 15.76 5.93
C ASP A 53 -9.59 15.95 6.54
N GLN A 54 -10.51 15.01 6.33
CA GLN A 54 -11.89 15.01 6.84
C GLN A 54 -12.63 16.32 6.52
N PRO A 55 -12.83 16.63 5.22
CA PRO A 55 -13.52 17.84 4.81
C PRO A 55 -15.01 17.78 5.17
N GLU A 56 -15.69 18.92 5.04
CA GLU A 56 -17.14 19.00 5.24
C GLU A 56 -17.87 17.96 4.35
N PRO A 57 -18.98 17.34 4.83
CA PRO A 57 -19.64 16.24 4.11
C PRO A 57 -20.02 16.55 2.65
N ALA A 58 -20.39 17.80 2.36
CA ALA A 58 -20.72 18.23 1.00
C ALA A 58 -19.50 18.28 0.08
N ASP A 59 -18.35 18.72 0.60
CA ASP A 59 -17.09 18.73 -0.14
C ASP A 59 -16.56 17.30 -0.31
N ALA A 60 -16.69 16.46 0.72
CA ALA A 60 -16.31 15.05 0.66
C ALA A 60 -17.07 14.32 -0.47
N LEU A 61 -18.40 14.47 -0.53
CA LEU A 61 -19.20 13.88 -1.59
C LEU A 61 -18.78 14.39 -2.98
N ARG A 62 -18.54 15.71 -3.10
CA ARG A 62 -18.09 16.32 -4.36
C ARG A 62 -16.75 15.74 -4.83
N TYR A 63 -15.79 15.57 -3.92
CA TYR A 63 -14.49 14.97 -4.26
C TYR A 63 -14.67 13.51 -4.70
N GLN A 64 -15.52 12.73 -4.04
CA GLN A 64 -15.80 11.35 -4.42
C GLN A 64 -16.42 11.24 -5.82
N GLU A 65 -17.39 12.08 -6.16
CA GLU A 65 -17.98 12.13 -7.50
C GLU A 65 -16.95 12.55 -8.56
N THR A 66 -16.09 13.51 -8.22
CA THR A 66 -15.01 13.99 -9.09
C THR A 66 -13.98 12.91 -9.36
N LEU A 67 -13.57 12.16 -8.33
CA LEU A 67 -12.64 11.02 -8.46
C LEU A 67 -13.20 9.98 -9.43
N LEU A 68 -14.46 9.58 -9.26
CA LEU A 68 -15.10 8.60 -10.14
C LEU A 68 -15.20 9.10 -11.60
N SER A 69 -15.53 10.38 -11.79
CA SER A 69 -15.61 10.99 -13.13
C SER A 69 -14.26 10.99 -13.84
N ILE A 70 -13.18 11.35 -13.14
CA ILE A 70 -11.83 11.36 -13.71
C ILE A 70 -11.37 9.94 -14.04
N GLN A 71 -11.60 8.98 -13.14
CA GLN A 71 -11.26 7.56 -13.37
C GLN A 71 -11.96 7.00 -14.61
N THR A 72 -13.26 7.26 -14.75
CA THR A 72 -14.04 6.83 -15.92
C THR A 72 -13.49 7.45 -17.21
N LEU A 73 -13.11 8.73 -17.17
CA LEU A 73 -12.54 9.42 -18.32
C LEU A 73 -11.16 8.85 -18.71
N ILE A 74 -10.27 8.60 -17.73
CA ILE A 74 -8.98 7.95 -17.96
C ILE A 74 -9.18 6.61 -18.68
N GLN A 75 -10.06 5.75 -18.15
CA GLN A 75 -10.33 4.45 -18.73
C GLN A 75 -10.85 4.57 -20.17
N SER A 76 -11.82 5.47 -20.41
CA SER A 76 -12.38 5.70 -21.75
C SER A 76 -11.32 6.15 -22.77
N LYS A 77 -10.43 7.08 -22.39
CA LYS A 77 -9.35 7.55 -23.28
C LYS A 77 -8.33 6.46 -23.59
N LEU A 78 -7.97 5.65 -22.59
CA LEU A 78 -7.04 4.53 -22.77
C LEU A 78 -7.65 3.43 -23.64
N ASP A 79 -8.93 3.12 -23.47
CA ASP A 79 -9.65 2.14 -24.29
C ASP A 79 -9.72 2.59 -25.75
N HIS A 80 -10.04 3.85 -26.00
CA HIS A 80 -10.11 4.39 -27.37
C HIS A 80 -8.73 4.40 -28.05
N SER A 81 -7.68 4.79 -27.32
CA SER A 81 -6.29 4.72 -27.81
C SER A 81 -5.86 3.29 -28.13
N THR A 82 -6.22 2.35 -27.24
CA THR A 82 -5.92 0.93 -27.38
C THR A 82 -6.59 0.38 -28.64
N GLU A 83 -7.86 0.70 -28.85
CA GLU A 83 -8.61 0.32 -30.05
C GLU A 83 -7.93 0.83 -31.32
N GLU A 84 -7.52 2.11 -31.33
CA GLU A 84 -6.87 2.70 -32.50
C GLU A 84 -5.55 2.00 -32.82
N ILE A 85 -4.72 1.67 -31.83
CA ILE A 85 -3.50 0.88 -32.04
C ILE A 85 -3.84 -0.49 -32.64
N LEU A 86 -4.82 -1.19 -32.06
CA LEU A 86 -5.16 -2.56 -32.47
C LEU A 86 -5.78 -2.64 -33.87
N LYS A 87 -6.43 -1.57 -34.36
CA LYS A 87 -6.88 -1.48 -35.76
C LYS A 87 -5.72 -1.63 -36.74
N TRP A 88 -4.52 -1.19 -36.37
CA TRP A 88 -3.30 -1.24 -37.18
C TRP A 88 -2.34 -2.37 -36.80
N ALA A 89 -2.80 -3.40 -36.07
CA ALA A 89 -1.91 -4.42 -35.54
C ALA A 89 -1.12 -5.18 -36.61
N ASN A 90 -1.75 -5.52 -37.74
CA ASN A 90 -1.10 -6.20 -38.86
C ASN A 90 0.04 -5.39 -39.51
N ALA A 91 -0.05 -4.06 -39.54
CA ALA A 91 1.00 -3.18 -40.07
C ALA A 91 2.22 -3.14 -39.14
N HIS A 92 2.04 -3.52 -37.88
CA HIS A 92 3.06 -3.54 -36.83
C HIS A 92 3.38 -4.97 -36.37
N SER A 93 3.09 -5.98 -37.20
CA SER A 93 3.43 -7.36 -36.88
C SER A 93 4.94 -7.54 -36.88
N ASP A 94 5.45 -8.18 -35.83
CA ASP A 94 6.82 -8.63 -35.75
C ASP A 94 7.09 -9.78 -36.73
N ILE A 95 8.25 -9.73 -37.38
CA ILE A 95 8.61 -10.63 -38.48
C ILE A 95 8.86 -12.05 -37.96
N GLU A 96 9.38 -12.18 -36.74
CA GLU A 96 9.75 -13.48 -36.17
C GLU A 96 8.55 -14.23 -35.61
N THR A 97 7.71 -13.55 -34.85
CA THR A 97 6.55 -14.16 -34.18
C THR A 97 5.29 -14.18 -35.06
N GLY A 98 5.20 -13.25 -36.02
CA GLY A 98 4.01 -13.00 -36.82
C GLY A 98 2.85 -12.38 -36.03
N ASN A 99 3.09 -11.92 -34.80
CA ASN A 99 2.13 -11.23 -33.94
C ASN A 99 2.51 -9.76 -33.78
N MET A 100 1.63 -8.93 -33.23
CA MET A 100 1.98 -7.57 -32.84
C MET A 100 2.38 -7.56 -31.37
N GLN A 101 3.42 -6.79 -31.03
CA GLN A 101 3.73 -6.40 -29.65
C GLN A 101 4.16 -4.94 -29.63
N THR A 102 3.76 -4.19 -28.60
CA THR A 102 4.24 -2.83 -28.37
C THR A 102 4.19 -2.47 -26.90
N VAL A 103 5.07 -1.56 -26.50
CA VAL A 103 5.13 -0.98 -25.18
C VAL A 103 5.18 0.54 -25.34
N VAL A 104 4.34 1.22 -24.57
CA VAL A 104 4.33 2.68 -24.48
C VAL A 104 4.29 3.04 -23.01
N GLN A 105 5.27 3.82 -22.56
CA GLN A 105 5.41 4.22 -21.17
C GLN A 105 5.57 5.73 -21.02
N ASP A 106 5.06 6.24 -19.91
CA ASP A 106 5.31 7.57 -19.34
C ASP A 106 5.79 7.38 -17.88
N ASP A 107 5.96 8.45 -17.10
CA ASP A 107 6.56 8.40 -15.76
C ASP A 107 5.71 7.58 -14.75
N ILE A 108 4.40 7.46 -15.00
CA ILE A 108 3.46 6.86 -14.06
C ILE A 108 2.50 5.83 -14.66
N ILE A 109 2.55 5.62 -15.98
CA ILE A 109 1.72 4.62 -16.68
C ILE A 109 2.56 3.87 -17.70
N THR A 110 2.44 2.56 -17.71
CA THR A 110 3.01 1.66 -18.72
C THR A 110 1.90 0.88 -19.40
N LEU A 111 1.82 0.95 -20.72
CA LEU A 111 0.91 0.16 -21.56
C LEU A 111 1.70 -0.86 -22.37
N CYS A 112 1.36 -2.14 -22.22
CA CYS A 112 1.81 -3.23 -23.07
C CYS A 112 0.62 -3.77 -23.86
N LEU A 113 0.79 -3.95 -25.16
CA LEU A 113 -0.21 -4.57 -26.03
C LEU A 113 0.41 -5.70 -26.84
N TRP A 114 -0.32 -6.80 -26.93
CA TRP A 114 -0.01 -7.92 -27.81
C TRP A 114 -1.24 -8.31 -28.62
N ALA A 115 -1.12 -8.53 -29.93
CA ALA A 115 -2.22 -8.96 -30.79
C ALA A 115 -1.92 -10.31 -31.47
N ASN A 116 -2.85 -11.25 -31.34
CA ASN A 116 -2.74 -12.60 -31.90
C ASN A 116 -3.10 -12.64 -33.38
N LEU A 117 -2.15 -12.32 -34.25
CA LEU A 117 -2.35 -12.37 -35.71
C LEU A 117 -2.06 -13.78 -36.26
N ASN A 118 -1.13 -14.52 -35.64
CA ASN A 118 -0.62 -15.80 -36.15
C ASN A 118 -1.45 -17.02 -35.67
N LYS A 119 -2.15 -16.93 -34.52
CA LYS A 119 -3.05 -17.98 -33.99
C LYS A 119 -2.39 -19.34 -33.80
N ASN A 120 -1.19 -19.36 -33.22
CA ASN A 120 -0.41 -20.57 -33.04
C ASN A 120 -0.87 -21.38 -31.80
N PRO A 121 -1.39 -22.61 -31.92
CA PRO A 121 -1.85 -23.42 -30.78
C PRO A 121 -0.74 -23.88 -29.82
N ARG A 122 0.54 -23.68 -30.19
CA ARG A 122 1.70 -23.95 -29.33
C ARG A 122 2.22 -22.69 -28.62
N PHE A 123 1.64 -21.53 -28.93
CA PHE A 123 1.97 -20.30 -28.23
C PHE A 123 1.58 -20.42 -26.76
N LYS A 124 2.52 -20.10 -25.88
CA LYS A 124 2.32 -20.21 -24.43
C LYS A 124 2.13 -18.86 -23.75
N GLY A 125 2.68 -17.79 -24.30
CA GLY A 125 2.75 -16.49 -23.64
C GLY A 125 3.79 -15.58 -24.27
N PHE A 126 3.84 -14.33 -23.80
CA PHE A 126 4.81 -13.33 -24.23
C PHE A 126 5.31 -12.52 -23.03
N GLN A 127 6.60 -12.19 -23.04
CA GLN A 127 7.27 -11.38 -22.02
C GLN A 127 7.75 -10.07 -22.66
N PHE A 128 7.26 -8.94 -22.16
CA PHE A 128 7.76 -7.61 -22.48
C PHE A 128 9.00 -7.33 -21.63
N GLU A 129 10.15 -7.85 -22.05
CA GLU A 129 11.41 -7.83 -21.27
C GLU A 129 11.82 -6.41 -20.84
N GLU A 130 11.57 -5.40 -21.68
CA GLU A 130 11.94 -4.00 -21.41
C GLU A 130 11.23 -3.37 -20.21
N VAL A 131 10.06 -3.88 -19.84
CA VAL A 131 9.27 -3.40 -18.68
C VAL A 131 9.00 -4.51 -17.67
N GLY A 132 9.53 -5.71 -17.88
CA GLY A 132 9.42 -6.82 -16.93
C GLY A 132 8.01 -7.37 -16.73
N LEU A 133 7.09 -7.13 -17.68
CA LEU A 133 5.70 -7.60 -17.63
C LEU A 133 5.46 -8.74 -18.63
N GLY A 134 4.63 -9.71 -18.28
CA GLY A 134 4.34 -10.83 -19.18
C GLY A 134 3.07 -11.58 -18.83
N PHE A 135 2.63 -12.41 -19.77
CA PHE A 135 1.44 -13.22 -19.64
C PHE A 135 1.62 -14.61 -20.27
N GLU A 136 0.85 -15.58 -19.79
CA GLU A 136 0.69 -16.89 -20.41
C GLU A 136 -0.77 -17.11 -20.84
N LEU A 137 -0.99 -17.61 -22.05
CA LEU A 137 -2.31 -17.86 -22.59
C LEU A 137 -2.66 -19.35 -22.63
N PRO A 138 -3.88 -19.70 -22.17
CA PRO A 138 -4.54 -20.94 -22.53
C PRO A 138 -4.60 -21.15 -24.05
N LYS A 139 -4.49 -22.42 -24.45
CA LYS A 139 -4.54 -22.83 -25.87
C LYS A 139 -5.77 -22.29 -26.63
N GLN A 140 -6.90 -22.16 -25.94
CA GLN A 140 -8.16 -21.64 -26.51
C GLN A 140 -8.03 -20.18 -26.95
N LEU A 141 -7.35 -19.36 -26.16
CA LEU A 141 -7.06 -17.95 -26.51
C LEU A 141 -5.94 -17.86 -27.55
N ALA A 142 -4.94 -18.74 -27.48
CA ALA A 142 -3.83 -18.80 -28.43
C ALA A 142 -4.25 -19.04 -29.90
N VAL A 143 -5.45 -19.58 -30.15
CA VAL A 143 -6.02 -19.78 -31.49
C VAL A 143 -7.14 -18.80 -31.86
N SER A 144 -7.47 -17.87 -30.96
CA SER A 144 -8.56 -16.91 -31.14
C SER A 144 -8.06 -15.56 -31.64
N ASP A 145 -8.93 -14.79 -32.29
CA ASP A 145 -8.70 -13.38 -32.67
C ASP A 145 -8.76 -12.47 -31.44
N VAL A 146 -7.69 -12.51 -30.64
CA VAL A 146 -7.61 -11.78 -29.38
C VAL A 146 -6.41 -10.83 -29.34
N ALA A 147 -6.54 -9.79 -28.53
CA ALA A 147 -5.45 -8.96 -28.08
C ALA A 147 -5.38 -8.99 -26.55
N VAL A 148 -4.17 -8.95 -25.99
CA VAL A 148 -3.91 -8.86 -24.56
C VAL A 148 -3.37 -7.47 -24.26
N ARG A 149 -3.91 -6.82 -23.23
CA ARG A 149 -3.41 -5.57 -22.68
C ARG A 149 -2.90 -5.80 -21.28
N ILE A 150 -1.69 -5.33 -20.99
CA ILE A 150 -1.23 -5.12 -19.62
C ILE A 150 -1.03 -3.61 -19.43
N LEU A 151 -1.86 -2.98 -18.60
CA LEU A 151 -1.74 -1.57 -18.24
C LEU A 151 -1.32 -1.49 -16.77
N HIS A 152 -0.22 -0.81 -16.48
CA HIS A 152 0.28 -0.62 -15.12
C HIS A 152 0.25 0.87 -14.77
N THR A 153 -0.48 1.23 -13.72
CA THR A 153 -0.44 2.56 -13.12
C THR A 153 0.40 2.51 -11.87
N HIS A 154 1.42 3.36 -11.75
CA HIS A 154 2.32 3.39 -10.58
C HIS A 154 1.61 3.89 -9.31
N TYR A 155 0.42 4.48 -9.47
CA TYR A 155 -0.46 4.94 -8.42
C TYR A 155 -1.65 3.99 -8.22
N ASP A 156 -1.99 3.71 -6.97
CA ASP A 156 -3.18 2.96 -6.60
C ASP A 156 -4.39 3.90 -6.47
N HIS A 157 -5.19 3.92 -7.52
CA HIS A 157 -6.42 4.71 -7.60
C HIS A 157 -7.68 3.90 -7.26
N LEU A 158 -7.58 2.61 -6.92
CA LEU A 158 -8.74 1.75 -6.66
C LEU A 158 -9.00 1.59 -5.15
N SER A 159 -7.96 1.50 -4.33
CA SER A 159 -8.11 1.26 -2.88
C SER A 159 -8.92 2.31 -2.13
N HIS A 160 -8.96 3.54 -2.62
CA HIS A 160 -9.83 4.56 -2.05
C HIS A 160 -11.32 4.15 -2.08
N LEU A 161 -11.77 3.50 -3.16
CA LEU A 161 -13.16 3.08 -3.33
C LEU A 161 -13.56 2.01 -2.29
N ALA A 162 -12.63 1.11 -1.94
CA ALA A 162 -12.85 0.11 -0.90
C ALA A 162 -13.05 0.75 0.47
N ASN A 163 -12.27 1.79 0.79
CA ASN A 163 -12.38 2.52 2.04
C ASN A 163 -13.70 3.29 2.14
N LEU A 164 -14.19 3.89 1.05
CA LEU A 164 -15.47 4.62 1.04
C LEU A 164 -16.68 3.75 1.43
N LYS A 165 -16.74 2.51 0.95
CA LYS A 165 -17.82 1.58 1.31
C LYS A 165 -17.73 1.12 2.76
N SER A 166 -16.52 0.86 3.26
CA SER A 166 -16.31 0.46 4.66
C SER A 166 -16.80 1.50 5.68
N GLN A 167 -16.78 2.79 5.30
CA GLN A 167 -17.21 3.92 6.14
C GLN A 167 -18.70 4.27 6.00
N ASN A 168 -19.42 3.68 5.03
CA ASN A 168 -20.85 3.91 4.81
C ASN A 168 -21.69 2.64 5.08
N PRO A 169 -21.93 2.27 6.35
CA PRO A 169 -22.74 1.09 6.70
C PRO A 169 -24.23 1.20 6.30
N ASN A 170 -24.73 2.39 5.97
CA ASN A 170 -26.16 2.63 5.67
C ASN A 170 -26.64 2.16 4.27
N ARG A 171 -25.85 1.36 3.55
CA ARG A 171 -26.31 0.61 2.36
C ARG A 171 -26.30 -0.90 2.55
N MET A 172 -25.99 -1.41 3.75
CA MET A 172 -26.39 -2.77 4.12
C MET A 172 -27.91 -2.81 4.25
N SER A 173 -28.53 -3.55 3.35
CA SER A 173 -29.95 -3.86 3.32
C SER A 173 -30.48 -4.29 4.70
N LEU A 174 -31.55 -3.61 5.11
CA LEU A 174 -32.60 -4.02 6.05
C LEU A 174 -32.49 -5.48 6.53
N GLY A 175 -32.08 -5.66 7.78
CA GLY A 175 -32.13 -6.98 8.39
C GLY A 175 -31.45 -7.08 9.74
N LEU A 176 -31.78 -6.21 10.70
CA LEU A 176 -31.47 -6.48 12.11
C LEU A 176 -32.62 -5.97 12.98
N GLY A 177 -33.46 -6.92 13.37
CA GLY A 177 -34.37 -6.76 14.49
C GLY A 177 -33.56 -6.49 15.76
N THR A 178 -34.04 -5.49 16.49
CA THR A 178 -33.65 -5.02 17.80
C THR A 178 -33.31 -6.14 18.78
N ARG A 179 -32.18 -6.01 19.49
CA ARG A 179 -31.82 -6.85 20.64
C ARG A 179 -31.58 -5.94 21.84
N GLU A 180 -32.64 -5.69 22.60
CA GLU A 180 -32.58 -5.08 23.94
C GLU A 180 -32.62 -6.19 25.02
N GLU A 181 -31.58 -6.15 25.85
CA GLU A 181 -31.46 -6.40 27.29
C GLU A 181 -32.05 -7.64 28.01
N LEU A 182 -31.23 -8.09 28.98
CA LEU A 182 -31.35 -9.25 29.85
C LEU A 182 -32.40 -9.06 30.97
N LEU A 183 -33.07 -10.15 31.38
CA LEU A 183 -32.95 -10.83 32.71
C LEU A 183 -34.20 -11.65 33.11
N LEU A 184 -33.93 -12.76 33.82
CA LEU A 184 -34.74 -13.54 34.80
C LEU A 184 -35.52 -14.82 34.37
N GLU A 185 -34.99 -15.93 34.92
CA GLU A 185 -35.63 -17.10 35.60
C GLU A 185 -36.79 -17.91 34.99
N GLY A 186 -36.62 -19.25 34.99
CA GLY A 186 -37.71 -20.24 35.17
C GLY A 186 -37.67 -21.50 34.28
N ALA A 187 -37.56 -22.69 34.89
CA ALA A 187 -37.64 -24.02 34.25
C ALA A 187 -39.06 -24.38 33.76
N THR A 188 -39.31 -25.11 32.65
CA THR A 188 -39.33 -26.59 32.48
C THR A 188 -39.86 -26.94 31.06
N PRO A 189 -39.77 -28.20 30.56
CA PRO A 189 -39.67 -28.51 29.13
C PRO A 189 -40.95 -29.00 28.45
N GLY A 190 -41.01 -28.78 27.13
CA GLY A 190 -41.81 -29.60 26.20
C GLY A 190 -42.57 -28.78 25.16
N ASP A 191 -42.03 -28.67 23.94
CA ASP A 191 -42.79 -28.99 22.72
C ASP A 191 -41.86 -29.08 21.51
N SER A 192 -42.07 -30.09 20.67
CA SER A 192 -41.28 -30.37 19.47
C SER A 192 -41.92 -29.67 18.25
N THR A 193 -41.22 -28.69 17.69
CA THR A 193 -41.54 -28.06 16.39
C THR A 193 -40.27 -27.89 15.55
N PRO A 194 -40.38 -27.85 14.20
CA PRO A 194 -39.35 -28.34 13.29
C PRO A 194 -38.16 -27.39 13.18
N THR A 195 -36.97 -27.98 13.03
CA THR A 195 -35.69 -27.29 12.86
C THR A 195 -35.79 -26.25 11.74
N PRO A 196 -35.54 -24.96 12.01
CA PRO A 196 -35.31 -23.98 10.96
C PRO A 196 -34.04 -24.41 10.23
N MET A 197 -34.09 -24.52 8.90
CA MET A 197 -32.86 -24.60 8.11
C MET A 197 -32.05 -23.35 8.43
N ASP A 198 -30.85 -23.54 8.99
CA ASP A 198 -29.89 -22.48 9.15
C ASP A 198 -29.71 -21.78 7.80
N PRO A 199 -29.80 -20.45 7.73
CA PRO A 199 -29.41 -19.74 6.52
C PRO A 199 -27.95 -20.12 6.24
N VAL A 200 -27.69 -20.59 5.02
CA VAL A 200 -26.33 -20.75 4.51
C VAL A 200 -25.69 -19.36 4.61
N ILE A 201 -24.88 -19.17 5.65
CA ILE A 201 -23.99 -18.02 5.75
C ILE A 201 -22.99 -18.23 4.63
N ASP A 202 -23.10 -17.39 3.59
CA ASP A 202 -22.14 -17.34 2.49
C ASP A 202 -20.74 -17.14 3.09
N SER A 203 -19.91 -18.17 3.01
CA SER A 203 -18.56 -18.23 3.60
C SER A 203 -17.53 -17.37 2.85
N TYR A 204 -17.97 -16.34 2.11
CA TYR A 204 -17.13 -15.54 1.23
C TYR A 204 -16.44 -14.34 1.90
N GLU A 205 -16.72 -14.06 3.18
CA GLU A 205 -16.07 -12.96 3.92
C GLU A 205 -14.55 -13.17 4.11
N GLY A 206 -14.06 -14.41 4.05
CA GLY A 206 -12.64 -14.73 4.29
C GLY A 206 -11.66 -14.36 3.17
N GLN A 207 -12.13 -13.81 2.04
CA GLN A 207 -11.30 -13.52 0.87
C GLN A 207 -11.17 -12.02 0.56
N VAL A 208 -11.91 -11.17 1.25
CA VAL A 208 -11.81 -9.71 1.09
C VAL A 208 -10.58 -9.21 1.84
N VAL A 209 -9.77 -8.41 1.17
CA VAL A 209 -8.54 -7.86 1.75
C VAL A 209 -8.89 -6.76 2.75
N ASP A 210 -8.38 -6.90 3.97
CA ASP A 210 -8.44 -5.85 4.97
C ASP A 210 -7.33 -4.82 4.72
N LEU A 211 -7.66 -3.69 4.08
CA LEU A 211 -6.73 -2.60 3.79
C LEU A 211 -6.24 -1.84 5.04
N GLN A 212 -6.77 -2.16 6.23
CA GLN A 212 -6.18 -1.68 7.49
C GLN A 212 -5.01 -2.57 7.93
N GLN A 213 -4.95 -3.81 7.46
CA GLN A 213 -3.84 -4.74 7.67
C GLN A 213 -2.85 -4.70 6.50
N TYR A 214 -3.33 -4.73 5.25
CA TYR A 214 -2.49 -4.87 4.07
C TYR A 214 -2.38 -3.56 3.29
N THR A 215 -1.17 -3.23 2.85
CA THR A 215 -0.89 -2.07 2.00
C THR A 215 -0.61 -2.54 0.57
N PRO A 216 -1.34 -2.02 -0.43
CA PRO A 216 -0.99 -2.14 -1.84
C PRO A 216 0.30 -1.41 -2.18
N LEU A 217 1.21 -2.08 -2.87
CA LEU A 217 2.52 -1.56 -3.24
C LEU A 217 2.78 -1.77 -4.73
N GLY A 218 3.39 -0.76 -5.34
CA GLY A 218 3.78 -0.79 -6.75
C GLY A 218 2.65 -0.42 -7.72
N GLY A 219 1.47 -0.05 -7.22
CA GLY A 219 0.36 0.45 -8.02
C GLY A 219 -0.63 -0.64 -8.46
N VAL A 220 -1.32 -0.40 -9.58
CA VAL A 220 -2.39 -1.28 -10.09
C VAL A 220 -2.05 -1.76 -11.48
N PHE A 221 -2.28 -3.05 -11.73
CA PHE A 221 -2.06 -3.71 -13.00
C PHE A 221 -3.40 -4.18 -13.56
N TYR A 222 -3.74 -3.79 -14.77
CA TYR A 222 -4.88 -4.30 -15.52
C TYR A 222 -4.38 -5.31 -16.54
N CYS A 223 -4.81 -6.56 -16.41
CA CYS A 223 -4.59 -7.57 -17.43
C CYS A 223 -5.93 -7.83 -18.11
N ASP A 224 -6.08 -7.35 -19.35
CA ASP A 224 -7.32 -7.43 -20.11
C ASP A 224 -7.15 -8.28 -21.37
N VAL A 225 -8.25 -8.86 -21.84
CA VAL A 225 -8.33 -9.51 -23.14
C VAL A 225 -9.46 -8.91 -23.98
N PHE A 226 -9.14 -8.58 -25.23
CA PHE A 226 -10.06 -7.95 -26.17
C PHE A 226 -10.23 -8.78 -27.42
N ARG A 227 -11.37 -8.62 -28.10
CA ARG A 227 -11.53 -9.06 -29.48
C ARG A 227 -10.63 -8.21 -30.36
N LEU A 228 -9.85 -8.86 -31.23
CA LEU A 228 -9.03 -8.13 -32.17
C LEU A 228 -9.94 -7.42 -33.20
N PRO A 229 -9.82 -6.10 -33.41
CA PRO A 229 -10.56 -5.40 -34.44
C PRO A 229 -10.25 -5.96 -35.85
N PRO A 230 -11.15 -5.80 -36.84
CA PRO A 230 -10.90 -6.25 -38.20
C PRO A 230 -9.59 -5.65 -38.76
N GLN A 231 -8.68 -6.51 -39.20
CA GLN A 231 -7.38 -6.12 -39.75
C GLN A 231 -7.50 -5.77 -41.24
N SER A 232 -6.59 -4.93 -41.75
CA SER A 232 -6.61 -4.60 -43.17
C SER A 232 -6.20 -5.79 -44.05
N GLN A 233 -6.77 -5.87 -45.24
CA GLN A 233 -6.53 -6.93 -46.21
C GLN A 233 -6.21 -6.32 -47.59
N GLN A 234 -5.25 -6.93 -48.28
CA GLN A 234 -4.90 -6.57 -49.65
C GLN A 234 -5.81 -7.30 -50.63
N LEU A 235 -6.67 -6.55 -51.34
CA LEU A 235 -7.61 -7.06 -52.31
C LEU A 235 -7.47 -6.28 -53.63
N ASN A 236 -7.02 -6.95 -54.68
CA ASN A 236 -6.81 -6.36 -56.01
C ASN A 236 -5.93 -5.09 -56.02
N GLY A 237 -4.90 -5.04 -55.16
CA GLY A 237 -4.00 -3.88 -55.01
C GLY A 237 -4.55 -2.74 -54.15
N TRP A 238 -5.74 -2.90 -53.57
CA TRP A 238 -6.30 -2.00 -52.57
C TRP A 238 -6.12 -2.58 -51.17
N GLU A 239 -5.78 -1.73 -50.22
CA GLU A 239 -5.87 -2.05 -48.80
C GLU A 239 -7.27 -1.69 -48.29
N MET A 240 -8.03 -2.69 -47.84
CA MET A 240 -9.38 -2.50 -47.30
C MET A 240 -9.47 -2.98 -45.86
N ARG A 241 -10.23 -2.26 -45.02
CA ARG A 241 -10.52 -2.63 -43.63
C ARG A 241 -11.99 -2.39 -43.34
N GLU A 242 -12.61 -3.31 -42.61
CA GLU A 242 -13.94 -3.10 -42.04
C GLU A 242 -13.83 -2.22 -40.78
N LEU A 243 -14.62 -1.15 -40.72
CA LEU A 243 -14.70 -0.27 -39.56
C LEU A 243 -15.96 -0.61 -38.76
N LEU A 244 -15.79 -0.95 -37.49
CA LEU A 244 -16.88 -1.19 -36.54
C LEU A 244 -16.96 0.00 -35.59
N ASP A 245 -18.18 0.48 -35.31
CA ASP A 245 -18.43 1.56 -34.36
C ASP A 245 -18.81 1.02 -32.96
N THR A 246 -18.21 -0.12 -32.59
CA THR A 246 -18.48 -0.80 -31.33
C THR A 246 -17.49 -0.44 -30.23
N GLY A 247 -16.42 0.29 -30.56
CA GLY A 247 -15.31 0.53 -29.64
C GLY A 247 -14.47 -0.73 -29.36
N LEU A 248 -13.57 -0.63 -28.38
CA LEU A 248 -12.80 -1.77 -27.88
C LEU A 248 -13.73 -2.79 -27.19
N GLN A 249 -13.76 -4.02 -27.70
CA GLN A 249 -14.68 -5.05 -27.22
C GLN A 249 -13.96 -6.08 -26.35
N PRO A 250 -14.39 -6.30 -25.09
CA PRO A 250 -13.81 -7.36 -24.26
C PRO A 250 -14.06 -8.74 -24.88
N PHE A 251 -13.09 -9.63 -24.73
CA PHE A 251 -13.28 -11.03 -25.11
C PHE A 251 -13.83 -11.81 -23.89
N PRO A 252 -14.97 -12.51 -24.02
CA PRO A 252 -15.58 -13.21 -22.89
C PRO A 252 -14.70 -14.41 -22.48
N TYR A 253 -14.09 -14.28 -21.31
CA TYR A 253 -13.29 -15.33 -20.68
C TYR A 253 -13.62 -15.38 -19.19
N PRO A 254 -13.86 -16.56 -18.59
CA PRO A 254 -14.07 -17.88 -19.20
C PRO A 254 -15.18 -17.88 -20.27
N THR A 255 -15.07 -18.73 -21.29
CA THR A 255 -16.13 -18.82 -22.31
C THR A 255 -17.31 -19.62 -21.75
N GLU A 256 -18.48 -19.00 -21.59
CA GLU A 256 -19.70 -19.72 -21.27
C GLU A 256 -20.03 -20.71 -22.40
N GLN A 257 -19.79 -22.00 -22.18
CA GLN A 257 -20.30 -23.02 -23.09
C GLN A 257 -21.78 -23.21 -22.81
N THR A 258 -22.62 -22.43 -23.49
CA THR A 258 -24.05 -22.74 -23.58
C THR A 258 -24.19 -24.13 -24.19
N GLN A 259 -24.84 -25.06 -23.49
CA GLN A 259 -25.19 -26.38 -24.02
C GLN A 259 -26.16 -26.20 -25.19
N ILE A 260 -25.64 -25.95 -26.40
CA ILE A 260 -26.43 -26.05 -27.62
C ILE A 260 -26.61 -27.54 -27.89
N GLN A 261 -27.81 -28.04 -27.55
CA GLN A 261 -28.28 -29.35 -27.98
C GLN A 261 -28.30 -29.40 -29.51
N GLY A 262 -27.29 -30.06 -30.09
CA GLY A 262 -27.16 -30.26 -31.53
C GLY A 262 -26.48 -31.60 -31.84
N SER A 263 -27.22 -32.68 -31.60
CA SER A 263 -27.14 -34.01 -32.22
C SER A 263 -25.78 -34.72 -32.44
N ALA A 264 -25.70 -35.88 -31.78
CA ALA A 264 -25.09 -37.16 -32.20
C ALA A 264 -23.65 -37.49 -31.75
N SER A 265 -23.58 -38.08 -30.55
CA SER A 265 -22.81 -39.28 -30.16
C SER A 265 -21.28 -39.26 -30.32
N MET A 266 -20.58 -39.13 -29.19
CA MET A 266 -19.68 -40.18 -28.69
C MET A 266 -19.25 -39.90 -27.23
N LYS A 267 -19.56 -40.89 -26.36
CA LYS A 267 -18.96 -41.22 -25.05
C LYS A 267 -18.94 -40.13 -23.96
N LEU A 268 -19.84 -40.30 -22.99
CA LEU A 268 -19.71 -39.77 -21.63
C LEU A 268 -18.49 -40.41 -20.96
N GLU A 269 -17.47 -39.60 -20.64
CA GLU A 269 -16.68 -39.76 -19.42
C GLU A 269 -16.34 -38.36 -18.89
N ASP A 270 -16.56 -38.21 -17.58
CA ASP A 270 -16.27 -37.10 -16.67
C ASP A 270 -17.20 -35.87 -16.63
N SER A 271 -18.09 -35.88 -15.63
CA SER A 271 -18.95 -34.77 -15.20
C SER A 271 -18.17 -33.77 -14.33
N GLY A 272 -17.04 -33.25 -14.85
CA GLY A 272 -16.35 -32.11 -14.27
C GLY A 272 -16.93 -30.82 -14.83
N VAL A 273 -17.21 -29.83 -13.97
CA VAL A 273 -17.44 -28.45 -14.42
C VAL A 273 -16.25 -28.07 -15.31
N LEU A 274 -16.48 -27.84 -16.60
CA LEU A 274 -15.44 -27.48 -17.57
C LEU A 274 -14.94 -26.07 -17.24
N THR A 275 -14.06 -25.94 -16.25
CA THR A 275 -13.40 -24.68 -15.91
C THR A 275 -12.45 -24.31 -17.05
N SER A 276 -12.53 -23.07 -17.52
CA SER A 276 -11.57 -22.58 -18.52
C SER A 276 -10.17 -22.56 -17.90
N PRO A 277 -9.09 -22.90 -18.63
CA PRO A 277 -7.76 -22.96 -18.04
C PRO A 277 -7.29 -21.58 -17.52
N PRO A 278 -6.49 -21.49 -16.46
CA PRO A 278 -6.05 -20.21 -15.95
C PRO A 278 -5.07 -19.48 -16.90
N VAL A 279 -5.02 -18.16 -16.77
CA VAL A 279 -4.11 -17.25 -17.45
C VAL A 279 -2.92 -16.97 -16.54
N GLY A 280 -1.70 -17.10 -17.05
CA GLY A 280 -0.50 -16.77 -16.29
C GLY A 280 -0.16 -15.29 -16.38
N VAL A 281 0.38 -14.73 -15.32
CA VAL A 281 0.89 -13.36 -15.26
C VAL A 281 2.29 -13.40 -14.64
N THR A 282 3.18 -12.56 -15.17
CA THR A 282 4.52 -12.35 -14.62
C THR A 282 4.79 -10.85 -14.51
N VAL A 283 5.25 -10.42 -13.34
CA VAL A 283 5.57 -9.02 -13.04
C VAL A 283 6.94 -8.95 -12.39
N THR A 284 7.79 -8.07 -12.91
CA THR A 284 9.01 -7.63 -12.24
C THR A 284 8.67 -6.43 -11.38
N LEU A 285 9.02 -6.47 -10.09
CA LEU A 285 8.62 -5.45 -9.13
C LEU A 285 9.25 -4.08 -9.47
N PRO A 286 8.49 -2.98 -9.40
CA PRO A 286 9.02 -1.64 -9.65
C PRO A 286 10.20 -1.28 -8.74
N ASP A 287 11.20 -0.57 -9.24
CA ASP A 287 12.38 -0.13 -8.46
C ASP A 287 12.07 0.87 -7.33
N SER A 288 10.84 1.36 -7.28
CA SER A 288 10.33 2.24 -6.23
C SER A 288 9.76 1.51 -5.01
N VAL A 289 9.65 0.18 -5.04
CA VAL A 289 9.05 -0.58 -3.92
C VAL A 289 9.94 -1.71 -3.44
N LEU A 290 9.96 -1.89 -2.13
CA LEU A 290 10.60 -2.99 -1.43
C LEU A 290 9.54 -3.81 -0.71
N PHE A 291 9.53 -5.12 -0.95
CA PHE A 291 8.76 -6.05 -0.17
C PHE A 291 9.65 -6.71 0.89
N LEU A 292 9.23 -6.65 2.16
CA LEU A 292 9.90 -7.22 3.32
C LEU A 292 9.63 -8.72 3.48
N GLU A 293 8.49 -9.17 2.97
CA GLU A 293 8.05 -10.57 2.90
C GLU A 293 7.65 -10.89 1.46
N ASP A 294 7.32 -12.15 1.18
CA ASP A 294 6.85 -12.53 -0.15
C ASP A 294 5.54 -11.78 -0.49
N PRO A 295 5.48 -11.08 -1.64
CA PRO A 295 4.30 -10.30 -2.03
C PRO A 295 3.07 -11.20 -2.20
N GLN A 296 1.95 -10.75 -1.64
CA GLN A 296 0.64 -11.36 -1.91
C GLN A 296 -0.01 -10.68 -3.12
N VAL A 297 -0.86 -11.40 -3.84
CA VAL A 297 -1.58 -10.86 -5.01
C VAL A 297 -3.06 -10.77 -4.67
N ALA A 298 -3.68 -9.64 -5.01
CA ALA A 298 -5.12 -9.48 -4.91
C ALA A 298 -5.70 -8.93 -6.21
N ARG A 299 -6.82 -9.49 -6.65
CA ARG A 299 -7.61 -8.98 -7.76
C ARG A 299 -8.67 -8.00 -7.31
N TRP A 300 -8.98 -7.03 -8.16
CA TRP A 300 -10.07 -6.10 -7.95
C TRP A 300 -11.39 -6.79 -8.23
N ASP A 301 -12.37 -6.59 -7.35
CA ASP A 301 -13.77 -6.92 -7.60
C ASP A 301 -14.54 -5.62 -7.95
N PRO A 302 -14.91 -5.39 -9.23
CA PRO A 302 -15.64 -4.19 -9.62
C PRO A 302 -17.03 -4.06 -8.99
N GLU A 303 -17.72 -5.17 -8.72
CA GLU A 303 -19.07 -5.16 -8.13
C GLU A 303 -19.00 -4.81 -6.64
N GLY A 304 -18.12 -5.53 -5.93
CA GLY A 304 -17.81 -5.31 -4.52
C GLY A 304 -17.10 -3.97 -4.26
N GLN A 305 -16.34 -3.46 -5.23
CA GLN A 305 -15.38 -2.36 -5.10
C GLN A 305 -14.38 -2.60 -3.98
N HIS A 306 -13.78 -3.80 -3.95
CA HIS A 306 -12.76 -4.17 -2.98
C HIS A 306 -11.76 -5.16 -3.58
N TRP A 307 -10.59 -5.26 -2.96
CA TRP A 307 -9.59 -6.25 -3.30
C TRP A 307 -9.95 -7.62 -2.71
N LYS A 308 -9.71 -8.69 -3.48
CA LYS A 308 -9.87 -10.07 -3.03
C LYS A 308 -8.64 -10.91 -3.41
N THR A 309 -8.30 -11.89 -2.57
CA THR A 309 -7.20 -12.84 -2.81
C THR A 309 -7.65 -14.14 -3.47
N ASP A 310 -8.92 -14.23 -3.85
CA ASP A 310 -9.49 -15.38 -4.56
C ASP A 310 -9.12 -15.37 -6.04
N CYS A 311 -9.39 -16.50 -6.72
CA CYS A 311 -9.08 -16.70 -8.14
C CYS A 311 -7.59 -16.65 -8.50
N ILE A 312 -6.69 -16.46 -7.53
CA ILE A 312 -5.24 -16.51 -7.69
C ILE A 312 -4.72 -17.88 -7.28
N SER A 313 -3.80 -18.44 -8.08
CA SER A 313 -3.17 -19.74 -7.81
C SER A 313 -1.72 -19.76 -8.33
N GLU A 314 -0.97 -20.80 -7.94
CA GLU A 314 0.40 -21.04 -8.44
C GLU A 314 1.36 -19.84 -8.29
N THR A 315 1.20 -19.05 -7.22
CA THR A 315 2.06 -17.90 -6.93
C THR A 315 3.48 -18.36 -6.59
N SER A 316 4.46 -17.76 -7.25
CA SER A 316 5.89 -17.95 -7.05
C SER A 316 6.59 -16.60 -7.11
N TYR A 317 7.51 -16.35 -6.17
CA TYR A 317 8.32 -15.15 -6.13
C TYR A 317 9.80 -15.50 -6.17
N ASP A 318 10.52 -14.96 -7.15
CA ASP A 318 11.97 -14.96 -7.22
C ASP A 318 12.49 -13.64 -6.66
N GLN A 319 13.03 -13.70 -5.44
CA GLN A 319 13.58 -12.53 -4.75
C GLN A 319 14.83 -11.96 -5.42
N ALA A 320 15.65 -12.79 -6.08
CA ALA A 320 16.89 -12.35 -6.71
C ALA A 320 16.60 -11.53 -7.97
N GLU A 321 15.65 -12.01 -8.77
CA GLU A 321 15.18 -11.35 -10.00
C GLU A 321 14.04 -10.35 -9.74
N ARG A 322 13.56 -10.25 -8.49
CA ARG A 322 12.39 -9.44 -8.09
C ARG A 322 11.20 -9.69 -9.00
N LYS A 323 10.93 -10.95 -9.31
CA LYS A 323 9.92 -11.38 -10.28
C LYS A 323 8.89 -12.27 -9.61
N ILE A 324 7.62 -11.87 -9.68
CA ILE A 324 6.49 -12.67 -9.22
C ILE A 324 5.75 -13.23 -10.44
N SER A 325 5.41 -14.51 -10.37
CA SER A 325 4.59 -15.21 -11.36
C SER A 325 3.43 -15.89 -10.66
N PHE A 326 2.23 -15.81 -11.23
CA PHE A 326 1.02 -16.41 -10.67
C PHE A 326 0.00 -16.66 -11.78
N LYS A 327 -1.10 -17.33 -11.42
CA LYS A 327 -2.19 -17.66 -12.33
C LYS A 327 -3.51 -17.10 -11.84
N MET A 328 -4.32 -16.58 -12.76
CA MET A 328 -5.68 -16.12 -12.54
C MET A 328 -6.67 -16.99 -13.32
N ASP A 329 -7.85 -17.26 -12.79
CA ASP A 329 -8.89 -18.01 -13.52
C ASP A 329 -9.55 -17.19 -14.66
N SER A 330 -9.36 -15.87 -14.65
CA SER A 330 -9.74 -14.93 -15.70
C SER A 330 -8.80 -13.71 -15.76
N PHE A 331 -9.19 -12.70 -16.53
CA PHE A 331 -8.52 -11.42 -16.68
C PHE A 331 -9.09 -10.42 -15.66
N TYR A 332 -8.21 -9.80 -14.88
CA TYR A 332 -8.58 -8.88 -13.80
C TYR A 332 -7.60 -7.71 -13.73
N ALA A 333 -8.05 -6.64 -13.07
CA ALA A 333 -7.12 -5.74 -12.40
C ALA A 333 -6.60 -6.41 -11.12
N PHE A 334 -5.33 -6.22 -10.80
CA PHE A 334 -4.70 -6.76 -9.61
C PHE A 334 -3.66 -5.78 -9.02
N THR A 335 -3.30 -6.01 -7.77
CA THR A 335 -2.22 -5.31 -7.08
C THR A 335 -1.39 -6.30 -6.24
N LEU A 336 -0.25 -5.84 -5.75
CA LEU A 336 0.63 -6.58 -4.87
C LEU A 336 0.51 -6.02 -3.46
N LEU A 337 0.40 -6.89 -2.46
CA LEU A 337 0.10 -6.56 -1.08
C LEU A 337 1.24 -6.99 -0.16
N GLN A 338 1.47 -6.18 0.87
CA GLN A 338 2.31 -6.51 2.01
C GLN A 338 1.55 -6.24 3.31
N ASP A 339 1.84 -7.00 4.38
CA ASP A 339 1.39 -6.63 5.71
C ASP A 339 1.99 -5.26 6.12
N SER A 340 1.11 -4.34 6.47
CA SER A 340 1.48 -2.95 6.81
C SER A 340 2.29 -2.88 8.11
N TYR A 341 2.22 -3.92 8.93
CA TYR A 341 2.85 -3.99 10.24
C TYR A 341 3.95 -5.04 10.32
N ALA A 342 4.49 -5.50 9.19
CA ALA A 342 5.54 -6.52 9.12
C ALA A 342 6.80 -6.17 9.96
N ASN A 343 7.05 -4.89 10.22
CA ASN A 343 8.14 -4.39 11.07
C ASN A 343 7.76 -4.12 12.53
N MET A 344 6.56 -4.50 12.96
CA MET A 344 6.07 -4.26 14.32
C MET A 344 5.65 -5.58 14.97
N PRO A 345 5.91 -5.75 16.28
CA PRO A 345 6.61 -4.83 17.18
C PRO A 345 8.12 -4.72 16.88
N PHE A 346 8.72 -3.62 17.30
CA PHE A 346 10.15 -3.37 17.18
C PHE A 346 10.91 -4.23 18.18
N GLN A 347 12.11 -4.68 17.80
CA GLN A 347 12.99 -5.44 18.68
C GLN A 347 13.84 -4.51 19.56
N SER A 348 14.26 -3.37 19.00
CA SER A 348 14.99 -2.34 19.71
C SER A 348 14.93 -1.00 18.99
N TRP A 349 15.25 0.07 19.70
CA TRP A 349 15.42 1.40 19.11
C TRP A 349 16.43 2.22 19.89
N GLU A 350 17.08 3.16 19.20
CA GLU A 350 18.01 4.12 19.76
C GLU A 350 17.81 5.49 19.10
N LEU A 351 17.73 6.55 19.90
CA LEU A 351 17.80 7.94 19.47
C LEU A 351 19.06 8.55 20.08
N ARG A 352 20.06 8.90 19.26
CA ARG A 352 21.30 9.50 19.74
C ARG A 352 21.66 10.81 19.04
N PRO A 353 22.29 11.77 19.74
CA PRO A 353 22.76 13.00 19.13
C PRO A 353 23.93 12.74 18.17
N LEU A 354 23.96 13.49 17.07
CA LEU A 354 25.10 13.61 16.16
C LEU A 354 25.79 14.97 16.29
N GLY A 355 25.21 15.85 17.10
CA GLY A 355 25.65 17.23 17.29
C GLY A 355 24.49 18.08 17.78
N GLN A 356 24.66 19.40 17.73
CA GLN A 356 23.58 20.32 18.05
C GLN A 356 22.56 20.31 16.91
N ASP A 357 21.28 20.16 17.25
CA ASP A 357 20.16 20.08 16.29
C ASP A 357 20.30 18.98 15.24
N SER A 358 20.98 17.89 15.60
CA SER A 358 21.10 16.70 14.77
C SER A 358 21.12 15.43 15.61
N ALA A 359 20.35 14.43 15.18
CA ALA A 359 20.27 13.13 15.84
C ALA A 359 20.10 12.01 14.81
N LEU A 360 20.39 10.79 15.22
CA LEU A 360 20.10 9.55 14.50
C LEU A 360 19.06 8.76 15.30
N LEU A 361 17.94 8.44 14.67
CA LEU A 361 16.98 7.46 15.18
C LEU A 361 17.19 6.15 14.43
N THR A 362 17.54 5.09 15.13
CA THR A 362 17.66 3.74 14.59
C THR A 362 16.56 2.87 15.22
N ILE A 363 15.78 2.20 14.40
CA ILE A 363 14.74 1.24 14.81
C ILE A 363 15.07 -0.10 14.17
N THR A 364 15.31 -1.11 15.00
CA THR A 364 15.58 -2.48 14.57
C THR A 364 14.30 -3.28 14.74
N ALA A 365 13.72 -3.69 13.61
CA ALA A 365 12.52 -4.52 13.54
C ALA A 365 12.88 -5.98 13.20
N ALA A 366 11.86 -6.84 13.09
CA ALA A 366 12.06 -8.25 12.78
C ALA A 366 12.65 -8.50 11.38
N LEU A 367 12.30 -7.67 10.39
CA LEU A 367 12.66 -7.88 8.98
C LEU A 367 13.72 -6.91 8.47
N THR A 368 13.81 -5.71 9.07
CA THR A 368 14.76 -4.69 8.63
C THR A 368 15.18 -3.76 9.77
N GLU A 369 16.29 -3.08 9.57
CA GLU A 369 16.75 -1.98 10.42
C GLU A 369 16.63 -0.67 9.65
N VAL A 370 15.96 0.32 10.25
CA VAL A 370 15.76 1.63 9.66
C VAL A 370 16.53 2.67 10.45
N SER A 371 17.36 3.45 9.77
CA SER A 371 18.07 4.58 10.35
C SER A 371 17.61 5.91 9.73
N ILE A 372 17.16 6.84 10.55
CA ILE A 372 16.69 8.17 10.12
C ILE A 372 17.57 9.24 10.76
N THR A 373 18.32 9.96 9.93
CA THR A 373 19.04 11.16 10.38
C THR A 373 18.08 12.34 10.43
N ILE A 374 18.08 13.05 11.54
CA ILE A 374 17.30 14.25 11.80
C ILE A 374 18.27 15.43 11.86
N LYS A 375 17.97 16.52 11.15
CA LYS A 375 18.75 17.76 11.19
C LYS A 375 17.87 18.98 10.99
N GLY A 376 17.80 19.84 12.01
CA GLY A 376 16.84 20.95 12.01
C GLY A 376 15.41 20.42 11.83
N SER A 377 14.64 20.99 10.90
CA SER A 377 13.25 20.59 10.63
C SER A 377 13.10 19.41 9.64
N LYS A 378 14.20 18.76 9.25
CA LYS A 378 14.22 17.76 8.16
C LYS A 378 14.77 16.43 8.63
N CYS A 379 14.35 15.39 7.90
CA CYS A 379 14.73 14.00 8.14
C CYS A 379 15.25 13.39 6.83
N MET A 380 16.10 12.38 6.95
CA MET A 380 16.69 11.67 5.83
C MET A 380 16.81 10.20 6.18
N LEU A 381 16.29 9.32 5.33
CA LEU A 381 16.48 7.87 5.46
C LEU A 381 17.91 7.49 5.09
N GLN A 382 18.51 6.66 5.94
CA GLN A 382 19.77 5.96 5.72
C GLN A 382 19.48 4.47 5.71
N SER A 383 20.06 3.77 4.74
CA SER A 383 20.03 2.32 4.66
C SER A 383 21.26 1.86 3.88
N ASP A 384 21.79 0.71 4.27
CA ASP A 384 22.78 -0.01 3.47
C ASP A 384 22.12 -0.81 2.33
N GLN A 385 20.78 -0.89 2.34
CA GLN A 385 19.98 -1.56 1.32
C GLN A 385 19.60 -0.58 0.21
N GLU A 386 20.37 -0.59 -0.89
CA GLU A 386 20.13 0.31 -2.03
C GLU A 386 18.92 -0.14 -2.89
N ARG A 387 18.61 -1.44 -2.94
CA ARG A 387 17.57 -1.98 -3.83
C ARG A 387 16.16 -1.58 -3.36
N GLY A 388 15.39 -0.96 -4.25
CA GLY A 388 13.98 -0.57 -4.02
C GLY A 388 13.79 0.83 -3.39
N LEU A 389 14.85 1.46 -2.87
CA LEU A 389 14.76 2.70 -2.08
C LEU A 389 15.58 3.87 -2.66
N ASN A 390 16.20 3.69 -3.82
CA ASN A 390 17.07 4.70 -4.47
C ASN A 390 16.41 6.08 -4.62
N HIS A 391 15.09 6.12 -4.83
CA HIS A 391 14.32 7.34 -5.02
C HIS A 391 14.09 8.12 -3.71
N ILE A 392 14.36 7.56 -2.54
CA ILE A 392 14.19 8.21 -1.22
C ILE A 392 15.48 8.28 -0.39
N LEU A 393 16.43 7.37 -0.61
CA LEU A 393 17.67 7.33 0.16
C LEU A 393 18.50 8.61 -0.01
N GLY A 394 19.01 9.13 1.10
CA GLY A 394 19.85 10.34 1.10
C GLY A 394 19.10 11.66 0.83
N GLN A 395 17.77 11.63 0.68
CA GLN A 395 16.98 12.84 0.44
C GLN A 395 16.47 13.48 1.72
N TRP A 396 16.67 14.79 1.85
CA TRP A 396 16.18 15.57 2.99
C TRP A 396 14.72 16.00 2.80
N MET A 397 13.83 15.40 3.58
CA MET A 397 12.38 15.61 3.53
C MET A 397 11.85 16.21 4.85
N SER A 398 10.61 16.70 4.86
CA SER A 398 9.89 16.92 6.11
C SER A 398 9.58 15.58 6.79
N PRO A 399 9.31 15.53 8.11
CA PRO A 399 8.92 14.29 8.78
C PRO A 399 7.73 13.59 8.12
N SER A 400 6.69 14.35 7.74
CA SER A 400 5.51 13.82 7.05
C SER A 400 5.80 13.38 5.62
N GLY A 401 6.65 14.10 4.90
CA GLY A 401 7.09 13.73 3.54
C GLY A 401 7.87 12.42 3.56
N LEU A 402 8.80 12.29 4.52
CA LEU A 402 9.57 11.06 4.71
C LEU A 402 8.66 9.88 5.06
N GLN A 403 7.73 10.07 6.00
CA GLN A 403 6.77 9.03 6.37
C GLN A 403 5.98 8.53 5.15
N LYS A 404 5.40 9.45 4.36
CA LYS A 404 4.66 9.09 3.14
C LYS A 404 5.55 8.33 2.16
N ALA A 405 6.75 8.84 1.89
CA ALA A 405 7.68 8.24 0.93
C ALA A 405 8.14 6.83 1.37
N MET A 406 8.44 6.64 2.65
CA MET A 406 8.82 5.33 3.20
C MET A 406 7.67 4.32 3.12
N VAL A 407 6.45 4.71 3.50
CA VAL A 407 5.26 3.84 3.43
C VAL A 407 4.96 3.46 1.98
N SER A 408 4.98 4.41 1.05
CA SER A 408 4.78 4.15 -0.38
C SER A 408 5.85 3.25 -0.99
N ALA A 409 7.07 3.25 -0.43
CA ALA A 409 8.14 2.36 -0.84
C ALA A 409 8.11 0.97 -0.17
N GLY A 410 7.12 0.70 0.69
CA GLY A 410 6.96 -0.59 1.39
C GLY A 410 7.71 -0.71 2.72
N VAL A 411 8.33 0.37 3.20
CA VAL A 411 9.03 0.41 4.49
C VAL A 411 8.18 1.17 5.52
N ASN A 412 7.29 0.46 6.21
CA ASN A 412 6.49 1.07 7.28
C ASN A 412 7.08 0.78 8.66
N ILE A 413 7.32 1.84 9.43
CA ILE A 413 7.63 1.81 10.87
C ILE A 413 6.73 2.78 11.65
N PHE A 414 5.69 3.30 11.00
CA PHE A 414 4.82 4.33 11.55
C PHE A 414 3.47 3.74 11.94
N VAL A 415 3.06 4.05 13.16
CA VAL A 415 1.83 3.54 13.74
C VAL A 415 0.66 4.45 13.38
N ASN A 416 -0.51 3.84 13.25
CA ASN A 416 -1.76 4.52 12.94
C ASN A 416 -2.87 4.07 13.91
N GLN A 417 -4.08 4.58 13.72
CA GLN A 417 -5.21 4.29 14.60
C GLN A 417 -5.67 2.82 14.63
N TYR A 418 -5.24 2.00 13.69
CA TYR A 418 -5.58 0.59 13.55
C TYR A 418 -4.46 -0.35 14.00
N SER A 419 -3.25 0.15 14.23
CA SER A 419 -2.07 -0.67 14.54
C SER A 419 -2.27 -1.62 15.73
N ASP A 420 -2.95 -1.17 16.79
CA ASP A 420 -3.21 -1.98 18.00
C ASP A 420 -4.09 -3.22 17.73
N LYS A 421 -4.80 -3.27 16.60
CA LYS A 421 -5.63 -4.43 16.19
C LYS A 421 -4.78 -5.58 15.64
N TYR A 422 -3.62 -5.27 15.04
CA TYR A 422 -2.81 -6.25 14.30
C TYR A 422 -1.45 -6.52 14.95
N VAL A 423 -1.00 -5.62 15.82
CA VAL A 423 0.30 -5.71 16.48
C VAL A 423 0.12 -5.94 17.97
N SER A 424 0.89 -6.87 18.53
CA SER A 424 0.99 -6.99 19.98
C SER A 424 1.79 -5.82 20.54
N VAL A 425 1.17 -5.03 21.43
CA VAL A 425 1.77 -3.81 22.00
C VAL A 425 1.91 -3.91 23.51
N ASN A 426 2.92 -3.20 24.03
CA ASN A 426 3.07 -2.94 25.45
C ASN A 426 2.27 -1.69 25.81
N ALA A 427 0.95 -1.82 25.93
CA ALA A 427 0.03 -0.70 26.08
C ALA A 427 0.44 0.27 27.21
N LYS A 428 0.63 1.55 26.87
CA LYS A 428 1.01 2.63 27.78
C LYS A 428 -0.06 3.70 27.85
N ASP A 429 -0.12 4.41 28.97
CA ASP A 429 -0.92 5.62 29.10
C ASP A 429 -0.46 6.66 28.04
N PRO A 430 -1.35 7.08 27.12
CA PRO A 430 -0.97 7.96 26.02
C PRO A 430 -0.47 9.33 26.47
N LEU A 431 -0.95 9.84 27.62
CA LEU A 431 -0.53 11.15 28.14
C LEU A 431 0.89 11.08 28.69
N ILE A 432 1.22 9.99 29.39
CA ILE A 432 2.58 9.78 29.91
C ILE A 432 3.55 9.57 28.74
N GLU A 433 3.19 8.73 27.78
CA GLU A 433 4.01 8.49 26.58
C GLU A 433 4.28 9.80 25.82
N HIS A 434 3.23 10.59 25.57
CA HIS A 434 3.36 11.88 24.89
C HIS A 434 4.28 12.84 25.65
N ALA A 435 4.08 12.98 26.97
CA ALA A 435 4.91 13.85 27.80
C ALA A 435 6.38 13.41 27.82
N VAL A 436 6.67 12.11 27.74
CA VAL A 436 8.04 11.60 27.67
C VAL A 436 8.67 11.90 26.32
N TYR A 437 7.95 11.74 25.20
CA TYR A 437 8.47 12.11 23.89
C TYR A 437 8.79 13.60 23.76
N GLU A 438 7.96 14.49 24.31
CA GLU A 438 8.26 15.92 24.36
C GLU A 438 9.57 16.20 25.11
N GLN A 439 9.77 15.55 26.25
CA GLN A 439 10.96 15.73 27.08
C GLN A 439 12.20 15.11 26.46
N MET A 440 12.09 13.97 25.77
CA MET A 440 13.16 13.38 24.95
C MET A 440 13.57 14.34 23.84
N ALA A 441 12.60 14.88 23.09
CA ALA A 441 12.85 15.79 21.97
C ALA A 441 13.59 17.06 22.42
N LEU A 442 13.22 17.64 23.57
CA LEU A 442 13.89 18.82 24.14
C LEU A 442 15.38 18.56 24.42
N LEU A 443 15.75 17.34 24.79
CA LEU A 443 17.09 16.95 25.23
C LEU A 443 17.90 16.17 24.18
N SER A 444 17.35 15.94 22.99
CA SER A 444 17.96 15.10 21.94
C SER A 444 19.27 15.64 21.36
N SER A 445 19.68 16.87 21.69
CA SER A 445 21.00 17.42 21.35
C SER A 445 22.10 17.07 22.37
N ALA A 446 21.74 16.51 23.53
CA ALA A 446 22.65 16.27 24.65
C ALA A 446 22.52 14.86 25.26
N PHE A 447 21.43 14.16 24.98
CA PHE A 447 21.14 12.84 25.53
C PHE A 447 20.81 11.85 24.43
N ALA A 448 21.33 10.64 24.60
CA ALA A 448 20.89 9.46 23.89
C ALA A 448 19.81 8.72 24.71
N PHE A 449 18.85 8.12 24.01
CA PHE A 449 17.75 7.35 24.55
C PHE A 449 17.69 6.02 23.84
N SER A 450 17.37 4.95 24.56
CA SER A 450 17.24 3.62 23.96
C SER A 450 16.14 2.84 24.67
N TRP A 451 15.62 1.82 23.98
CA TRP A 451 14.65 0.87 24.52
C TRP A 451 15.15 0.19 25.81
N SER A 452 14.24 -0.42 26.57
CA SER A 452 14.58 -1.25 27.72
C SER A 452 13.62 -2.43 27.83
N GLN A 453 14.15 -3.64 28.03
CA GLN A 453 13.34 -4.85 28.20
C GLN A 453 12.37 -4.73 29.39
N TRP A 454 12.75 -3.94 30.40
CA TRP A 454 11.99 -3.70 31.62
C TRP A 454 10.70 -2.92 31.38
N ASN A 455 10.56 -2.27 30.22
CA ASN A 455 9.36 -1.52 29.87
C ASN A 455 8.13 -2.44 29.83
N THR A 456 8.29 -3.73 29.54
CA THR A 456 7.20 -4.72 29.58
C THR A 456 6.73 -5.07 30.99
N GLN A 457 7.57 -4.83 32.02
CA GLN A 457 7.32 -5.24 33.39
C GLN A 457 6.81 -4.10 34.30
N CYS A 458 6.76 -2.85 33.81
CA CYS A 458 6.39 -1.69 34.62
C CYS A 458 4.88 -1.35 34.64
N GLY A 459 4.06 -2.07 33.86
CA GLY A 459 2.63 -1.79 33.70
C GLY A 459 2.34 -0.62 32.75
N HIS A 460 1.06 -0.25 32.60
CA HIS A 460 0.61 0.74 31.61
C HIS A 460 0.80 2.21 32.06
N GLU A 461 0.77 2.50 33.35
CA GLU A 461 0.93 3.87 33.90
C GLU A 461 2.39 4.32 34.04
N ARG A 462 3.35 3.50 33.59
CA ARG A 462 4.78 3.76 33.72
C ARG A 462 5.53 3.34 32.47
N LEU A 463 6.68 3.97 32.27
CA LEU A 463 7.58 3.73 31.16
C LEU A 463 8.98 3.43 31.71
N VAL A 464 9.69 2.51 31.08
CA VAL A 464 11.11 2.28 31.35
C VAL A 464 11.91 2.41 30.07
N LEU A 465 13.00 3.16 30.13
CA LEU A 465 13.92 3.37 29.02
C LEU A 465 15.35 3.56 29.52
N GLN A 466 16.30 3.37 28.62
CA GLN A 466 17.71 3.66 28.84
C GLN A 466 18.06 5.08 28.40
N VAL A 467 18.92 5.75 29.17
CA VAL A 467 19.34 7.13 28.90
C VAL A 467 20.83 7.31 29.21
N CYS A 468 21.52 8.08 28.38
CA CYS A 468 22.91 8.45 28.56
C CYS A 468 23.12 9.91 28.13
N GLU A 469 23.83 10.73 28.94
CA GLU A 469 24.34 12.01 28.44
C GLU A 469 25.41 11.71 27.39
N HIS A 470 25.22 12.19 26.17
CA HIS A 470 26.05 11.84 25.03
C HIS A 470 26.25 13.06 24.15
N LEU A 471 27.51 13.49 23.96
CA LEU A 471 27.84 14.73 23.25
C LEU A 471 28.59 14.47 21.93
N ASP A 472 29.08 13.25 21.75
CA ASP A 472 29.88 12.82 20.61
C ASP A 472 29.02 12.11 19.56
N PRO A 473 29.35 12.20 18.26
CA PRO A 473 28.57 11.58 17.19
C PRO A 473 28.82 10.07 17.04
N VAL A 474 29.55 9.44 17.96
CA VAL A 474 29.88 8.01 17.94
C VAL A 474 28.77 7.18 18.60
N PRO A 475 28.70 5.85 18.40
CA PRO A 475 27.80 4.99 19.16
C PRO A 475 28.02 5.11 20.67
N VAL A 476 26.95 4.98 21.45
CA VAL A 476 27.01 5.01 22.92
C VAL A 476 27.64 3.72 23.42
N ARG A 477 28.49 3.81 24.44
CA ARG A 477 29.10 2.62 25.05
C ARG A 477 28.06 1.89 25.92
N GLU A 478 28.04 0.56 25.85
CA GLU A 478 27.10 -0.28 26.61
C GLU A 478 27.12 -0.02 28.13
N ASP A 479 28.30 0.26 28.69
CA ASP A 479 28.50 0.53 30.12
C ASP A 479 27.96 1.89 30.59
N SER A 480 27.66 2.79 29.66
CA SER A 480 27.30 4.19 29.95
C SER A 480 25.79 4.40 30.13
N TRP A 481 24.97 3.41 29.79
CA TRP A 481 23.53 3.48 29.90
C TRP A 481 23.05 3.40 31.37
N CYS A 482 22.07 4.24 31.69
CA CYS A 482 21.32 4.21 32.94
C CYS A 482 19.84 3.94 32.64
N VAL A 483 19.18 3.17 33.51
CA VAL A 483 17.76 2.82 33.36
C VAL A 483 16.91 3.79 34.16
N TYR A 484 15.82 4.28 33.57
CA TYR A 484 14.92 5.24 34.20
C TYR A 484 13.48 4.73 34.21
N LEU A 485 12.78 4.92 35.33
CA LEU A 485 11.35 4.66 35.46
C LEU A 485 10.60 5.98 35.51
N LEU A 486 9.69 6.17 34.56
CA LEU A 486 8.92 7.40 34.38
C LEU A 486 7.43 7.12 34.61
N GLY A 487 6.76 8.01 35.31
CA GLY A 487 5.31 8.01 35.48
C GLY A 487 4.78 9.45 35.57
N ALA A 488 3.45 9.59 35.63
CA ALA A 488 2.77 10.89 35.51
C ALA A 488 3.22 11.97 36.52
N ARG A 489 3.65 11.58 37.72
CA ARG A 489 4.02 12.51 38.82
C ARG A 489 5.42 12.31 39.36
N ARG A 490 6.10 11.24 38.92
CA ARG A 490 7.36 10.79 39.53
C ARG A 490 8.24 10.14 38.47
N SER A 491 9.46 10.65 38.35
CA SER A 491 10.53 10.10 37.53
C SER A 491 11.72 9.76 38.42
N GLN A 492 12.40 8.65 38.14
CA GLN A 492 13.53 8.17 38.95
C GLN A 492 14.55 7.39 38.11
N ARG A 493 15.83 7.51 38.47
CA ARG A 493 16.89 6.60 38.01
C ARG A 493 16.84 5.31 38.81
N LEU A 494 16.83 4.18 38.12
CA LEU A 494 16.82 2.87 38.75
C LEU A 494 18.24 2.39 39.06
N ARG A 495 18.38 1.65 40.17
CA ARG A 495 19.62 0.95 40.54
C ARG A 495 19.97 -0.16 39.56
N ILE A 496 18.94 -0.77 38.96
CA ILE A 496 19.13 -1.86 38.00
C ILE A 496 19.78 -1.38 36.71
N LYS A 497 20.45 -2.31 36.05
CA LYS A 497 20.96 -2.19 34.69
C LYS A 497 20.10 -3.03 33.74
N GLU A 498 20.29 -2.84 32.44
CA GLU A 498 19.55 -3.55 31.41
C GLU A 498 19.67 -5.08 31.60
N HIS A 499 20.88 -5.60 31.85
CA HIS A 499 21.12 -7.03 32.07
C HIS A 499 20.98 -7.52 33.52
N SER A 500 20.18 -6.84 34.35
CA SER A 500 19.91 -7.31 35.72
C SER A 500 19.04 -8.57 35.72
N GLU A 501 19.13 -9.41 36.76
CA GLU A 501 18.38 -10.67 36.80
C GLU A 501 16.86 -10.49 36.92
N ALA A 502 16.42 -9.39 37.56
CA ALA A 502 15.01 -9.11 37.80
C ALA A 502 14.72 -7.61 37.79
N PHE A 503 13.49 -7.27 37.43
CA PHE A 503 13.00 -5.90 37.51
C PHE A 503 12.95 -5.44 38.97
N SER A 504 13.49 -4.26 39.25
CA SER A 504 13.39 -3.62 40.55
C SER A 504 13.19 -2.11 40.40
N PRO A 505 12.15 -1.54 41.04
CA PRO A 505 11.90 -0.09 41.04
C PRO A 505 12.74 0.64 42.09
N GLU A 506 13.82 0.04 42.61
CA GLU A 506 14.70 0.67 43.59
C GLU A 506 15.47 1.85 42.98
N LEU A 507 15.52 2.94 43.76
CA LEU A 507 16.24 4.15 43.40
C LEU A 507 17.75 3.89 43.40
N ASP A 508 18.43 4.41 42.38
CA ASP A 508 19.88 4.38 42.31
C ASP A 508 20.52 5.20 43.45
N PRO A 509 21.59 4.72 44.12
CA PRO A 509 22.22 5.44 45.21
C PRO A 509 22.68 6.85 44.79
N GLY A 510 22.22 7.87 45.54
CA GLY A 510 22.54 9.28 45.25
C GLY A 510 21.68 9.93 44.17
N SER A 511 20.69 9.21 43.60
CA SER A 511 19.62 9.82 42.80
C SER A 511 18.46 10.26 43.68
N GLU A 512 17.65 11.19 43.19
CA GLU A 512 16.40 11.65 43.83
C GLU A 512 15.18 11.53 42.90
N PHE A 513 13.98 11.70 43.47
CA PHE A 513 12.74 11.72 42.72
C PHE A 513 12.48 13.10 42.15
N HIS A 514 12.03 13.14 40.90
CA HIS A 514 11.66 14.37 40.21
C HIS A 514 10.22 14.33 39.74
N SER A 515 9.57 15.49 39.66
CA SER A 515 8.20 15.63 39.15
C SER A 515 8.12 15.39 37.63
N THR A 516 9.22 15.61 36.91
CA THR A 516 9.30 15.43 35.45
C THR A 516 10.62 14.80 35.05
N PHE A 517 10.64 14.12 33.91
CA PHE A 517 11.83 13.52 33.32
C PHE A 517 12.89 14.57 32.93
N LEU A 518 12.47 15.71 32.38
CA LEU A 518 13.34 16.81 31.96
C LEU A 518 14.17 17.38 33.11
N HIS A 519 13.53 17.67 34.24
CA HIS A 519 14.22 18.18 35.43
C HIS A 519 15.21 17.15 35.99
N MET A 520 14.85 15.87 36.01
CA MET A 520 15.75 14.80 36.44
C MET A 520 17.02 14.71 35.59
N LEU A 521 16.88 14.80 34.26
CA LEU A 521 18.04 14.74 33.37
C LEU A 521 18.90 16.01 33.46
N ARG A 522 18.28 17.18 33.67
CA ARG A 522 19.00 18.44 33.86
C ARG A 522 19.80 18.51 35.15
N ASP A 523 19.29 17.91 36.22
CA ASP A 523 19.98 17.87 37.52
C ASP A 523 21.30 17.08 37.43
N GLY A 524 21.31 15.99 36.67
CA GLY A 524 22.51 15.18 36.42
C GLY A 524 23.38 15.64 35.25
N MET A 525 23.01 16.71 34.54
CA MET A 525 23.64 17.12 33.27
C MET A 525 24.96 17.86 33.49
N SER A 526 26.00 17.48 32.74
CA SER A 526 27.29 18.18 32.76
C SER A 526 27.19 19.63 32.25
N PRO A 527 28.15 20.51 32.57
CA PRO A 527 28.19 21.87 32.03
C PRO A 527 28.19 21.91 30.49
N ALA A 528 28.86 20.96 29.84
CA ALA A 528 28.90 20.86 28.37
C ALA A 528 27.53 20.46 27.79
N GLY A 529 26.81 19.56 28.46
CA GLY A 529 25.43 19.23 28.11
C GLY A 529 24.48 20.42 28.25
N GLN A 530 24.67 21.27 29.26
CA GLN A 530 23.83 22.46 29.48
C GLN A 530 23.96 23.51 28.37
N GLU A 531 25.10 23.54 27.67
CA GLU A 531 25.32 24.42 26.51
C GLU A 531 24.61 23.91 25.24
N ARG A 532 24.30 22.60 25.14
CA ARG A 532 23.62 21.98 24.00
C ARG A 532 22.11 22.27 24.03
N ARG A 533 21.75 23.46 23.55
CA ARG A 533 20.34 23.87 23.40
C ARG A 533 19.78 23.41 22.05
N SER A 534 18.68 22.67 22.11
CA SER A 534 17.90 22.24 20.94
C SER A 534 17.04 23.39 20.41
N HIS A 535 17.14 23.68 19.11
CA HIS A 535 16.28 24.60 18.38
C HIS A 535 14.86 24.02 18.23
N HIS A 536 13.84 24.88 18.34
CA HIS A 536 12.44 24.44 18.36
C HIS A 536 12.01 23.64 17.12
N LEU A 537 12.55 23.93 15.94
CA LEU A 537 12.29 23.16 14.73
C LEU A 537 12.86 21.74 14.78
N PHE A 538 14.01 21.55 15.41
CA PHE A 538 14.61 20.23 15.62
C PHE A 538 13.82 19.44 16.66
N VAL A 539 13.43 20.10 17.76
CA VAL A 539 12.54 19.52 18.77
C VAL A 539 11.23 19.04 18.13
N ASP A 540 10.60 19.86 17.29
CA ASP A 540 9.37 19.47 16.57
C ASP A 540 9.59 18.26 15.65
N ALA A 541 10.69 18.23 14.88
CA ALA A 541 10.99 17.11 13.99
C ALA A 541 11.19 15.78 14.75
N VAL A 542 11.98 15.80 15.82
CA VAL A 542 12.20 14.62 16.69
C VAL A 542 10.89 14.18 17.33
N HIS A 543 10.13 15.12 17.91
CA HIS A 543 8.87 14.82 18.58
C HIS A 543 7.85 14.20 17.62
N ARG A 544 7.72 14.72 16.39
CA ARG A 544 6.84 14.16 15.36
C ARG A 544 7.22 12.74 14.99
N LEU A 545 8.50 12.45 14.80
CA LEU A 545 8.96 11.09 14.50
C LEU A 545 8.67 10.13 15.65
N LEU A 546 9.01 10.49 16.89
CA LEU A 546 8.72 9.67 18.06
C LEU A 546 7.22 9.39 18.24
N ARG A 547 6.37 10.39 17.98
CA ARG A 547 4.91 10.20 18.00
C ARG A 547 4.39 9.35 16.85
N ALA A 548 5.04 9.42 15.69
CA ALA A 548 4.64 8.66 14.52
C ALA A 548 5.10 7.20 14.59
N THR A 549 6.21 6.90 15.28
CA THR A 549 6.71 5.53 15.44
C THR A 549 6.29 4.89 16.78
N ARG A 550 5.97 5.69 17.81
CA ARG A 550 5.59 5.26 19.18
C ARG A 550 6.48 4.13 19.75
N PRO A 551 7.82 4.31 19.75
CA PRO A 551 8.74 3.23 20.10
C PRO A 551 8.61 2.76 21.55
N LEU A 552 8.07 3.56 22.49
CA LEU A 552 7.85 3.13 23.88
C LEU A 552 6.66 2.19 24.07
N THR A 553 5.72 2.14 23.12
CA THR A 553 4.54 1.26 23.17
C THR A 553 4.72 0.04 22.26
N TYR A 554 5.43 0.22 21.14
CA TYR A 554 5.61 -0.79 20.09
C TYR A 554 6.97 -1.52 20.16
N SER A 555 7.67 -1.47 21.30
CA SER A 555 8.92 -2.22 21.55
C SER A 555 8.86 -3.05 22.83
#